data_AF-A0A7J9AQR1-F1
#
_entry.id   AF-A0A7J9AQR1-F1
#
_cell.length_a   1.000
_cell.length_b   1.000
_cell.length_c   1.000
_cell.angle_alpha   90.00
_cell.angle_beta   90.00
_cell.angle_gamma   90.00
#
_symmetry.space_group_name_H-M   'P 1'
#
loop_
_entity.id
_entity.type
_entity.pdbx_description
1 polymer ?
#
loop_
_entity_poly.entity_id
_entity_poly.type
_entity_poly.pdbx_seq_one_letter_code
_entity_poly.pdbx_strand_id
1 'polypeptide(L)'
;VYYELDDERKKNNATDVAICRVEQLCPFPYDLIQRELKRYPNAEIVWCQEEPMNMGAYNYIAPRLATAMTALGRGTFEDIRYIGRAPSASTATGFYSVHVKEQTELVQKAIQPEPIKTNTTI
;
A
#
# COMPACT_ATOMS: atom_id res chain seq x y z
N VAL A 1 0.01 -3.85 10.08
CA VAL A 1 0.81 -4.22 8.87
C VAL A 1 2.30 -3.81 8.87
N TYR A 2 2.74 -2.58 9.22
CA TYR A 2 4.14 -2.13 9.01
C TYR A 2 5.23 -3.08 9.53
N TYR A 3 5.13 -3.54 10.78
CA TYR A 3 6.16 -4.39 11.38
C TYR A 3 6.33 -5.71 10.64
N GLU A 4 5.23 -6.30 10.18
CA GLU A 4 5.26 -7.54 9.40
C GLU A 4 5.90 -7.32 8.03
N LEU A 5 5.63 -6.17 7.39
CA LEU A 5 6.31 -5.79 6.14
C LEU A 5 7.82 -5.61 6.35
N ASP A 6 8.24 -4.95 7.42
CA ASP A 6 9.66 -4.73 7.70
C ASP A 6 10.38 -6.04 8.06
N ASP A 7 9.73 -6.92 8.83
CA ASP A 7 10.26 -8.25 9.14
C ASP A 7 10.38 -9.11 7.89
N GLU A 8 9.38 -9.10 7.00
CA GLU A 8 9.44 -9.84 5.74
C GLU A 8 10.49 -9.27 4.79
N ARG A 9 10.60 -7.94 4.70
CA ARG A 9 11.66 -7.25 3.93
C ARG A 9 13.06 -7.66 4.40
N LYS A 10 13.27 -7.75 5.72
CA LYS A 10 14.52 -8.24 6.31
C LYS A 10 14.79 -9.71 5.99
N LYS A 11 13.79 -10.58 6.13
CA LYS A 11 13.91 -12.01 5.80
C LYS A 11 14.30 -12.22 4.33
N ASN A 12 13.71 -11.43 3.43
CA ASN A 12 13.95 -11.53 1.99
C ASN A 12 15.16 -10.73 1.52
N ASN A 13 15.86 -10.01 2.42
CA ASN A 13 16.95 -9.09 2.09
C ASN A 13 16.57 -8.11 0.95
N ALA A 14 15.31 -7.70 0.90
CA ALA A 14 14.81 -6.81 -0.15
C ALA A 14 15.37 -5.40 0.05
N THR A 15 16.11 -4.94 -0.96
CA THR A 15 16.83 -3.64 -0.95
C THR A 15 16.20 -2.60 -1.88
N ASP A 16 15.23 -3.03 -2.69
CA ASP A 16 14.48 -2.27 -3.69
C ASP A 16 13.12 -1.79 -3.19
N VAL A 17 12.68 -2.24 -2.01
CA VAL A 17 11.42 -1.83 -1.39
C VAL A 17 11.65 -0.84 -0.24
N ALA A 18 11.11 0.37 -0.38
CA ALA A 18 11.07 1.37 0.68
C ALA A 18 9.69 1.38 1.36
N ILE A 19 9.65 1.16 2.68
CA ILE A 19 8.41 1.16 3.46
C ILE A 19 8.25 2.50 4.17
N CYS A 20 7.22 3.26 3.81
CA CYS A 20 6.88 4.54 4.44
C CYS A 20 5.57 4.41 5.23
N ARG A 21 5.55 4.95 6.46
CA ARG A 21 4.32 5.02 7.27
C ARG A 21 3.67 6.38 7.12
N VAL A 22 2.34 6.38 6.99
CA VAL A 22 1.52 7.58 7.05
C VAL A 22 0.84 7.63 8.41
N GLU A 23 1.54 8.20 9.40
CA GLU A 23 1.09 8.25 10.80
C GLU A 23 -0.14 9.15 10.99
N GLN A 24 -0.28 10.18 10.15
CA GLN A 24 -1.41 11.09 10.16
C GLN A 24 -2.17 10.99 8.84
N LEU A 25 -3.38 10.44 8.89
CA LEU A 25 -4.25 10.35 7.72
C LEU A 25 -5.00 11.67 7.47
N CYS A 26 -5.50 12.31 8.54
CA CYS A 26 -6.26 13.55 8.46
C CYS A 26 -5.77 14.56 9.52
N PRO A 27 -5.45 15.81 9.15
CA PRO A 27 -5.38 16.31 7.77
C PRO A 27 -4.26 15.63 6.97
N PHE A 28 -4.48 15.44 5.66
CA PHE A 28 -3.52 14.72 4.81
C PHE A 28 -2.21 15.51 4.65
N PRO A 29 -1.04 14.94 4.98
CA PRO A 29 0.22 15.66 5.06
C PRO A 29 0.91 15.75 3.68
N TYR A 30 0.38 16.59 2.79
CA TYR A 30 0.88 16.74 1.41
C TYR A 30 2.38 17.04 1.32
N ASP A 31 2.89 17.91 2.19
CA ASP A 31 4.29 18.33 2.24
C ASP A 31 5.23 17.15 2.57
N LEU A 32 4.88 16.35 3.58
CA LEU A 32 5.65 15.19 3.99
C LEU A 32 5.60 14.08 2.93
N ILE A 33 4.42 13.82 2.37
CA ILE A 33 4.25 12.82 1.30
C ILE A 33 5.06 13.21 0.07
N GLN A 34 4.96 14.46 -0.38
CA GLN A 34 5.72 14.94 -1.53
C GLN A 34 7.23 14.89 -1.29
N ARG A 35 7.69 15.19 -0.07
CA ARG A 35 9.10 15.08 0.30
C ARG A 35 9.60 13.64 0.16
N GLU A 36 8.85 12.66 0.66
CA GLU A 36 9.23 11.24 0.52
C GLU A 36 9.15 10.77 -0.94
N LEU A 37 8.12 11.17 -1.69
CA LEU A 37 8.00 10.86 -3.12
C LEU A 37 9.19 11.38 -3.94
N LYS A 38 9.80 12.52 -3.57
CA LYS A 38 11.00 13.05 -4.24
C LYS A 38 12.27 12.24 -3.97
N ARG A 39 12.33 11.51 -2.85
CA ARG A 39 13.50 10.66 -2.52
C ARG A 39 13.57 9.42 -3.42
N TYR A 40 12.44 8.98 -3.96
CA TYR A 40 12.31 7.77 -4.77
C TYR A 40 11.58 8.08 -6.10
N PRO A 41 12.19 8.86 -7.02
CA PRO A 41 11.50 9.36 -8.21
C PRO A 41 11.01 8.25 -9.15
N ASN A 42 11.74 7.13 -9.22
CA ASN A 42 11.46 6.00 -10.12
C ASN A 42 10.69 4.86 -9.45
N ALA A 43 10.29 5.00 -8.19
CA ALA A 43 9.63 3.91 -7.46
C ALA A 43 8.16 3.75 -7.89
N GLU A 44 7.73 2.49 -8.02
CA GLU A 44 6.31 2.13 -8.06
C GLU A 44 5.65 2.50 -6.73
N ILE A 45 4.45 3.08 -6.80
CA ILE A 45 3.72 3.54 -5.61
C ILE A 45 2.64 2.54 -5.24
N VAL A 46 2.71 2.05 -4.00
CA VAL A 46 1.81 1.03 -3.48
C VAL A 46 1.20 1.52 -2.17
N TRP A 47 -0.12 1.52 -2.08
CA TRP A 47 -0.82 1.63 -0.81
C TRP A 47 -1.05 0.23 -0.24
N CYS A 48 -0.42 -0.05 0.91
CA CYS A 48 -0.55 -1.32 1.61
C CYS A 48 -1.36 -1.15 2.91
N GLN A 49 -2.40 -1.97 3.10
CA GLN A 49 -3.21 -1.98 4.34
C GLN A 49 -3.76 -3.38 4.63
N GLU A 50 -3.98 -3.71 5.90
CA GLU A 50 -4.57 -4.99 6.30
C GLU A 50 -6.08 -5.01 6.16
N GLU A 51 -6.75 -3.87 6.27
CA GLU A 51 -8.19 -3.74 6.11
C GLU A 51 -8.64 -4.07 4.68
N PRO A 52 -9.88 -4.58 4.49
CA PRO A 52 -10.50 -4.71 3.17
C PRO A 52 -10.41 -3.42 2.34
N MET A 53 -10.34 -3.53 1.02
CA MET A 53 -10.17 -2.38 0.10
C MET A 53 -11.27 -1.31 0.22
N ASN A 54 -12.50 -1.73 0.50
CA ASN A 54 -13.64 -0.85 0.75
C ASN A 54 -13.66 -0.28 2.18
N MET A 55 -12.68 -0.62 3.00
CA MET A 55 -12.48 -0.20 4.38
C MET A 55 -11.09 0.41 4.57
N GLY A 56 -10.76 0.76 5.81
CA GLY A 56 -9.48 1.38 6.14
C GLY A 56 -9.34 2.74 5.47
N ALA A 57 -8.10 3.07 5.11
CA ALA A 57 -7.74 4.41 4.67
C ALA A 57 -7.69 4.56 3.14
N TYR A 58 -7.68 3.45 2.38
CA TYR A 58 -7.43 3.47 0.93
C TYR A 58 -8.30 4.50 0.18
N ASN A 59 -9.62 4.46 0.35
CA ASN A 59 -10.54 5.38 -0.34
C ASN A 59 -10.35 6.86 0.06
N TYR A 60 -9.81 7.12 1.25
CA TYR A 60 -9.45 8.47 1.68
C TYR A 60 -8.09 8.89 1.11
N ILE A 61 -7.09 8.01 1.15
CA ILE A 61 -5.70 8.33 0.82
C ILE A 61 -5.47 8.35 -0.69
N ALA A 62 -5.96 7.37 -1.44
CA ALA A 62 -5.67 7.21 -2.85
C ALA A 62 -5.91 8.48 -3.71
N PRO A 63 -7.06 9.19 -3.63
CA PRO A 63 -7.24 10.44 -4.40
C PRO A 63 -6.29 11.58 -3.97
N ARG A 64 -5.93 11.63 -2.68
CA ARG A 64 -5.03 12.65 -2.13
C ARG A 64 -3.58 12.38 -2.49
N LEU A 65 -3.18 11.11 -2.44
CA LEU A 65 -1.89 10.63 -2.91
C LEU A 65 -1.73 10.88 -4.41
N ALA A 66 -2.77 10.63 -5.21
CA ALA A 66 -2.77 10.95 -6.65
C ALA A 66 -2.54 12.45 -6.88
N THR A 67 -3.23 13.31 -6.12
CA THR A 67 -3.02 14.77 -6.18
C THR A 67 -1.57 15.14 -5.86
N ALA A 68 -0.98 14.52 -4.83
CA ALA A 68 0.42 14.75 -4.46
C ALA A 68 1.41 14.28 -5.54
N MET A 69 1.14 13.12 -6.19
CA MET A 69 1.94 12.58 -7.28
C MET A 69 1.85 13.46 -8.54
N THR A 70 0.64 13.89 -8.92
CA THR A 70 0.42 14.76 -10.09
C THR A 70 1.15 16.09 -9.93
N ALA A 71 1.15 16.70 -8.74
CA ALA A 71 1.90 17.92 -8.45
C ALA A 71 3.43 17.78 -8.63
N LEU A 72 3.95 16.55 -8.61
CA LEU A 72 5.36 16.23 -8.83
C LEU A 72 5.63 15.65 -10.23
N GLY A 73 4.63 15.55 -11.11
CA GLY A 73 4.76 14.88 -12.41
C GLY A 73 5.01 13.37 -12.30
N ARG A 74 4.61 12.73 -11.20
CA ARG A 74 4.87 11.31 -10.91
C ARG A 74 3.73 10.36 -11.32
N GLY A 75 2.74 10.86 -12.06
CA GLY A 75 1.58 10.08 -12.51
C GLY A 75 0.26 10.51 -11.89
N THR A 76 -0.72 9.62 -11.98
CA THR A 76 -2.13 9.82 -11.63
C THR A 76 -2.62 8.73 -10.67
N PHE A 77 -3.93 8.68 -10.45
CA PHE A 77 -4.56 7.64 -9.63
C PHE A 77 -4.29 6.22 -10.17
N GLU A 78 -4.20 6.05 -11.50
CA GLU A 78 -3.97 4.74 -12.14
C GLU A 78 -2.58 4.16 -11.86
N ASP A 79 -1.65 5.00 -11.43
CA ASP A 79 -0.28 4.64 -11.08
C ASP A 79 -0.14 4.21 -9.60
N ILE A 80 -1.21 4.33 -8.80
CA ILE A 80 -1.24 3.86 -7.41
C ILE A 80 -1.72 2.40 -7.40
N ARG A 81 -0.86 1.50 -6.92
CA ARG A 81 -1.19 0.10 -6.70
C ARG A 81 -1.80 -0.11 -5.31
N TYR A 82 -2.67 -1.10 -5.21
CA TYR A 82 -3.28 -1.49 -3.94
C TYR A 82 -2.82 -2.90 -3.57
N ILE A 83 -2.33 -3.05 -2.34
CA ILE A 83 -2.12 -4.34 -1.70
C ILE A 83 -2.87 -4.34 -0.37
N GLY A 84 -3.86 -5.20 -0.26
CA GLY A 84 -4.58 -5.41 0.98
C GLY A 84 -5.62 -6.49 0.80
N ARG A 85 -6.50 -6.64 1.77
CA ARG A 85 -7.60 -7.60 1.67
C ARG A 85 -8.58 -7.16 0.59
N ALA A 86 -9.19 -8.14 -0.08
CA ALA A 86 -10.26 -7.90 -1.05
C ALA A 86 -11.46 -7.20 -0.37
N PRO A 87 -12.33 -6.49 -1.13
CA PRO A 87 -13.53 -5.91 -0.57
C PRO A 87 -14.39 -6.93 0.17
N SER A 88 -14.92 -6.54 1.32
CA SER A 88 -15.75 -7.41 2.17
C SER A 88 -16.83 -6.59 2.88
N ALA A 89 -17.97 -7.23 3.16
CA ALA A 89 -19.00 -6.64 4.02
C ALA A 89 -18.61 -6.68 5.51
N SER A 90 -17.80 -7.67 5.89
CA SER A 90 -17.25 -7.82 7.24
C SER A 90 -15.85 -7.23 7.32
N THR A 91 -15.47 -6.71 8.49
CA THR A 91 -14.13 -6.15 8.75
C THR A 91 -13.03 -7.20 8.63
N ALA A 92 -13.34 -8.46 8.97
CA ALA A 92 -12.44 -9.60 8.83
C ALA A 92 -13.23 -10.90 8.62
N THR A 93 -12.53 -11.93 8.14
CA THR A 93 -13.04 -13.30 8.16
C THR A 93 -13.17 -13.82 9.60
N GLY A 94 -14.23 -14.57 9.88
CA GLY A 94 -14.45 -15.21 11.19
C GLY A 94 -13.62 -16.48 11.40
N PHE A 95 -12.92 -16.96 10.36
CA PHE A 95 -12.10 -18.17 10.42
C PHE A 95 -10.61 -17.80 10.56
N TYR A 96 -10.01 -18.20 11.68
CA TYR A 96 -8.62 -17.92 11.99
C TYR A 96 -7.64 -18.39 10.90
N SER A 97 -7.85 -19.60 10.35
CA SER A 97 -7.00 -20.14 9.28
C SER A 97 -7.02 -19.30 8.01
N VAL A 98 -8.19 -18.76 7.65
CA VAL A 98 -8.34 -17.87 6.49
C VAL A 98 -7.65 -16.53 6.77
N HIS A 99 -7.81 -15.99 7.98
CA HIS A 99 -7.19 -14.74 8.38
C HIS A 99 -5.65 -14.81 8.29
N VAL A 100 -5.04 -15.87 8.82
CA VAL A 100 -3.58 -16.07 8.75
C VAL A 100 -3.10 -16.19 7.30
N LYS A 101 -3.87 -16.90 6.47
CA LYS A 101 -3.55 -17.04 5.05
C LYS A 101 -3.60 -15.70 4.32
N GLU A 102 -4.67 -14.92 4.50
CA GLU A 102 -4.81 -13.58 3.92
C GLU A 102 -3.67 -12.64 4.35
N GLN A 103 -3.31 -12.67 5.64
CA GLN A 103 -2.21 -11.85 6.17
C GLN A 103 -0.86 -12.23 5.54
N THR A 104 -0.58 -13.52 5.45
CA THR A 104 0.67 -14.02 4.86
C THR A 104 0.75 -13.64 3.37
N GLU A 105 -0.32 -13.85 2.61
CA GLU A 105 -0.36 -13.50 1.19
C GLU A 105 -0.19 -12.00 0.96
N LEU A 106 -0.80 -11.16 1.80
CA LEU A 106 -0.68 -9.71 1.74
C LEU A 106 0.76 -9.25 1.92
N VAL A 107 1.42 -9.73 2.98
CA VAL A 107 2.79 -9.36 3.33
C VAL A 107 3.77 -9.84 2.27
N GLN A 108 3.61 -11.07 1.77
CA GLN A 108 4.45 -11.61 0.70
C GLN A 108 4.29 -10.82 -0.61
N LYS A 109 3.05 -10.50 -1.01
CA LYS A 109 2.78 -9.70 -2.22
C LYS A 109 3.39 -8.29 -2.12
N ALA A 110 3.44 -7.70 -0.93
CA ALA A 110 3.97 -6.36 -0.74
C ALA A 110 5.50 -6.26 -0.86
N ILE A 111 6.21 -7.38 -0.62
CA ILE A 111 7.68 -7.44 -0.58
C ILE A 111 8.27 -8.20 -1.79
N GLN A 112 7.43 -8.68 -2.70
CA GLN A 112 7.89 -9.37 -3.91
C GLN A 112 8.77 -8.45 -4.79
N PRO A 113 9.77 -8.99 -5.50
CA PRO A 113 10.65 -8.19 -6.36
C PRO A 113 9.97 -7.79 -7.69
N GLU A 114 8.92 -8.48 -8.11
CA GLU A 114 8.22 -8.17 -9.34
C GLU A 114 7.25 -6.98 -9.19
N PRO A 115 7.18 -6.08 -10.18
CA PRO A 115 6.19 -5.00 -10.19
C PRO A 115 4.77 -5.51 -10.02
N ILE A 116 3.96 -4.76 -9.26
CA ILE A 116 2.59 -5.17 -8.96
C ILE A 116 1.72 -4.93 -10.19
N LYS A 117 1.25 -6.03 -10.79
CA LYS A 117 0.35 -5.97 -11.94
C LYS A 117 -0.97 -5.31 -11.55
N THR A 118 -1.44 -4.37 -12.36
CA THR A 118 -2.79 -3.84 -12.28
C THR A 118 -3.76 -4.97 -12.61
N ASN A 119 -4.45 -5.52 -11.60
CA ASN A 119 -5.63 -6.34 -11.88
C ASN A 119 -6.77 -5.38 -12.24
N THR A 120 -6.80 -4.97 -13.50
CA THR A 120 -7.99 -4.39 -14.12
C THR A 120 -9.00 -5.54 -14.26
N THR A 121 -9.83 -5.74 -13.24
CA THR A 121 -11.03 -6.57 -13.39
C THR A 121 -12.14 -5.87 -12.62
N ILE A 122 -13.00 -5.23 -13.40
CA ILE A 122 -14.32 -4.73 -12.99
C ILE A 122 -15.24 -5.95 -12.85
#